data_AF-A0A0L6J2G9-F1
#
_entry.id   AF-A0A0L6J2G9-F1
#
_cell.length_a   1.000
_cell.length_b   1.000
_cell.length_c   1.000
_cell.angle_alpha   90.00
_cell.angle_beta   90.00
_cell.angle_gamma   90.00
#
_symmetry.space_group_name_H-M   'P 1'
#
loop_
_entity.id
_entity.type
_entity.pdbx_description
1 polymer ?
#
loop_
_entity_poly.entity_id
_entity_poly.type
_entity_poly.pdbx_seq_one_letter_code
_entity_poly.pdbx_strand_id
1 'polypeptide(L)'
;MDVFDPSVAPGVCMASWGGLTAREGIELIRSLSGLNIVAMDYNTVSPPQDVSDMAAHLCAHMIMEGMLLLARRHDLIPEPA
;
A
#
# COMPACT_ATOMS: atom_id res chain seq x y z
N MET A 1 3.80 6.15 -2.34
CA MET A 1 4.71 5.28 -1.55
C MET A 1 5.61 6.07 -0.61
N ASP A 2 5.95 7.31 -0.96
CA ASP A 2 6.67 8.29 -0.15
C ASP A 2 6.05 8.63 1.21
N VAL A 3 4.78 8.30 1.46
CA VAL A 3 4.12 8.43 2.79
C VAL A 3 4.70 7.49 3.85
N PHE A 4 5.32 6.39 3.43
CA PHE A 4 5.95 5.43 4.33
C PHE A 4 7.32 5.93 4.79
N ASP A 5 7.72 5.53 6.00
CA ASP A 5 9.06 5.82 6.50
C ASP A 5 10.12 5.16 5.60
N PRO A 6 11.26 5.83 5.32
CA PRO A 6 12.32 5.27 4.48
C PRO A 6 12.87 3.94 4.97
N SER A 7 12.72 3.61 6.26
CA SER A 7 13.08 2.30 6.81
C SER A 7 12.30 1.14 6.21
N VAL A 8 11.10 1.38 5.66
CA VAL A 8 10.26 0.37 5.02
C VAL A 8 10.00 0.64 3.54
N ALA A 9 10.19 1.88 3.08
CA ALA A 9 10.04 2.28 1.68
C ALA A 9 11.20 3.18 1.21
N PRO A 10 12.44 2.66 1.11
CA PRO A 10 13.60 3.47 0.73
C PRO A 10 13.56 3.90 -0.75
N GLY A 11 12.92 3.10 -1.61
CA GLY A 11 12.82 3.33 -3.05
C GLY A 11 11.84 4.43 -3.45
N VAL A 12 12.09 5.66 -3.01
CA VAL A 12 11.29 6.85 -3.34
C VAL A 12 12.20 8.08 -3.56
N CYS A 13 11.76 9.05 -4.36
CA CYS A 13 12.55 10.26 -4.62
C CYS A 13 12.49 11.27 -3.46
N MET A 14 11.37 11.35 -2.75
CA MET A 14 11.15 12.27 -1.64
C MET A 14 10.74 11.48 -0.40
N ALA A 15 11.71 11.20 0.46
CA ALA A 15 11.52 10.45 1.69
C ALA A 15 10.72 11.26 2.74
N SER A 16 9.73 10.61 3.38
CA SER A 16 9.02 11.17 4.54
C SER A 16 9.59 10.62 5.85
N TRP A 17 10.43 11.41 6.52
CA TRP A 17 11.00 11.05 7.81
C TRP A 17 9.94 10.92 8.90
N GLY A 18 9.89 9.78 9.60
CA GLY A 18 8.84 9.49 10.56
C GLY A 18 7.48 9.22 9.91
N GLY A 19 7.50 8.76 8.65
CA GLY A 19 6.32 8.34 7.91
C GLY A 19 5.69 7.08 8.49
N LEU A 20 4.70 6.54 7.79
CA LEU A 20 3.99 5.34 8.22
C LEU A 20 4.93 4.14 8.26
N THR A 21 4.79 3.32 9.30
CA THR A 21 5.29 1.95 9.26
C THR A 21 4.47 1.12 8.27
N ALA A 22 5.02 0.00 7.80
CA ALA A 22 4.29 -0.90 6.90
C ALA A 22 2.96 -1.38 7.52
N ARG A 23 2.94 -1.63 8.83
CA ARG A 23 1.74 -2.03 9.57
C ARG A 23 0.65 -0.96 9.51
N GLU A 24 0.99 0.29 9.82
CA GLU A 24 0.03 1.39 9.82
C GLU A 24 -0.55 1.63 8.44
N GLY A 25 0.26 1.54 7.38
CA GLY A 25 -0.25 1.66 6.01
C GLY A 25 -1.20 0.53 5.62
N ILE A 26 -0.91 -0.72 6.01
CA ILE A 26 -1.81 -1.86 5.77
C ILE A 26 -3.13 -1.67 6.53
N GLU A 27 -3.08 -1.29 7.81
CA GLU A 27 -4.26 -1.01 8.62
C GLU A 27 -5.09 0.14 8.04
N LEU A 28 -4.43 1.19 7.54
CA LEU A 28 -5.08 2.32 6.87
C LEU A 28 -5.84 1.86 5.62
N ILE A 29 -5.24 1.07 4.73
CA ILE A 29 -5.95 0.57 3.54
C ILE A 29 -7.12 -0.31 3.97
N ARG A 30 -6.93 -1.24 4.90
CA ARG A 30 -8.02 -2.10 5.39
C ARG A 30 -9.17 -1.31 6.00
N SER A 31 -8.90 -0.16 6.61
CA SER A 31 -9.93 0.74 7.15
C SER A 31 -10.84 1.36 6.08
N LEU A 32 -10.46 1.30 4.80
CA LEU A 32 -11.29 1.76 3.67
C LEU A 32 -12.40 0.78 3.29
N SER A 33 -12.57 -0.32 4.03
CA SER A 33 -13.67 -1.27 3.82
C SER A 33 -15.04 -0.57 3.90
N GLY A 34 -15.97 -0.99 3.04
CA GLY A 34 -17.31 -0.41 2.93
C GLY A 34 -17.40 0.87 2.08
N LEU A 35 -16.27 1.46 1.67
CA LEU A 35 -16.29 2.60 0.75
C LEU A 35 -16.60 2.17 -0.70
N ASN A 36 -17.23 3.07 -1.45
CA ASN A 36 -17.41 2.93 -2.90
C ASN A 36 -16.12 3.27 -3.65
N ILE A 37 -15.13 2.36 -3.61
CA ILE A 37 -13.83 2.54 -4.27
C ILE A 37 -13.98 2.27 -5.77
N VAL A 38 -13.81 3.28 -6.62
CA VAL A 38 -13.91 3.18 -8.09
C VAL A 38 -12.55 2.91 -8.74
N ALA A 39 -11.47 3.43 -8.15
CA ALA A 39 -10.10 3.24 -8.63
C ALA A 39 -9.13 3.42 -7.46
N MET A 40 -7.95 2.79 -7.57
CA MET A 40 -6.80 3.04 -6.72
C MET A 40 -5.57 3.18 -7.60
N ASP A 41 -4.69 4.12 -7.24
CA ASP A 41 -3.43 4.36 -7.91
C ASP A 41 -2.29 4.23 -6.90
N TYR A 42 -1.17 3.67 -7.36
CA TYR A 42 0.02 3.43 -6.55
C TYR A 42 1.21 4.07 -7.26
N ASN A 43 1.75 5.11 -6.64
CA ASN A 43 2.75 5.95 -7.23
C ASN A 43 4.00 6.06 -6.36
N THR A 44 4.98 6.78 -6.90
CA THR A 44 6.25 7.18 -6.25
C THR A 44 7.25 6.08 -5.92
N VAL A 45 7.02 4.82 -6.34
CA VAL A 45 8.11 3.82 -6.34
C VAL A 45 9.17 4.28 -7.33
N SER A 46 10.43 4.25 -6.90
CA SER A 46 11.57 4.63 -7.71
C SER A 46 12.62 3.50 -7.69
N PRO A 47 12.67 2.67 -8.76
CA PRO A 47 13.59 1.54 -8.84
C PRO A 47 15.08 1.87 -8.60
N PRO A 48 15.62 3.01 -9.06
CA PRO A 48 17.04 3.34 -8.84
C PRO A 48 17.41 3.56 -7.36
N GLN A 49 16.44 3.94 -6.52
CA GLN A 49 16.63 4.20 -5.09
C GLN A 49 16.20 3.01 -4.23
N ASP A 50 15.59 1.99 -4.84
CA ASP A 50 15.05 0.88 -4.09
C ASP A 50 16.15 -0.09 -3.68
N VAL A 51 16.18 -0.42 -2.39
CA VAL A 51 17.21 -1.28 -1.80
C VAL A 51 16.60 -2.65 -1.65
N SER A 52 17.14 -3.64 -2.38
CA SER A 52 16.65 -5.02 -2.38
C SER A 52 15.15 -5.11 -2.72
N ASP A 53 14.67 -4.25 -3.61
CA ASP A 53 13.27 -4.16 -4.06
C ASP A 53 12.26 -3.98 -2.91
N MET A 54 12.68 -3.42 -1.77
CA MET A 54 11.85 -3.36 -0.57
C MET A 54 10.60 -2.50 -0.76
N ALA A 55 10.75 -1.31 -1.36
CA ALA A 55 9.62 -0.45 -1.67
C ALA A 55 8.71 -1.07 -2.74
N ALA A 56 9.28 -1.75 -3.73
CA ALA A 56 8.52 -2.48 -4.75
C ALA A 56 7.67 -3.61 -4.13
N HIS A 57 8.24 -4.41 -3.23
CA HIS A 57 7.51 -5.46 -2.52
C HIS A 57 6.42 -4.89 -1.61
N LEU A 58 6.71 -3.82 -0.87
CA LEU A 58 5.71 -3.15 -0.07
C LEU A 58 4.57 -2.61 -0.95
N CYS A 59 4.89 -1.95 -2.07
CA CYS A 59 3.90 -1.45 -3.02
C CYS A 59 3.02 -2.58 -3.57
N ALA A 60 3.63 -3.71 -3.96
CA ALA A 60 2.89 -4.89 -4.41
C ALA A 60 1.93 -5.43 -3.34
N HIS A 61 2.36 -5.46 -2.07
CA HIS A 61 1.49 -5.85 -0.97
C HIS A 61 0.33 -4.86 -0.77
N MET A 62 0.59 -3.56 -0.91
CA MET A 62 -0.43 -2.52 -0.83
C MET A 62 -1.46 -2.63 -1.97
N ILE A 63 -1.02 -3.00 -3.18
CA ILE A 63 -1.89 -3.33 -4.32
C ILE A 63 -2.78 -4.53 -4.00
N MET A 64 -2.21 -5.59 -3.42
CA MET A 64 -2.96 -6.76 -3.00
C MET A 64 -4.05 -6.42 -1.96
N GLU A 65 -3.74 -5.62 -0.93
CA GLU A 65 -4.73 -5.16 0.05
C GLU A 65 -5.87 -4.38 -0.61
N GLY A 66 -5.54 -3.49 -1.56
CA GLY A 66 -6.55 -2.78 -2.35
C GLY A 66 -7.43 -3.72 -3.18
N MET A 67 -6.81 -4.68 -3.89
CA MET A 67 -7.55 -5.68 -4.66
C MET A 67 -8.50 -6.50 -3.78
N LEU A 68 -8.12 -6.82 -2.55
CA LEU A 68 -9.01 -7.53 -1.61
C LEU A 68 -10.23 -6.67 -1.25
N LEU A 69 -10.09 -5.36 -1.09
CA LEU A 69 -11.24 -4.46 -0.85
C LEU A 69 -12.18 -4.43 -2.06
N LEU A 70 -11.63 -4.36 -3.27
CA LEU A 70 -12.43 -4.39 -4.50
C LEU A 70 -13.12 -5.75 -4.68
N ALA A 71 -12.42 -6.85 -4.41
CA ALA A 71 -12.97 -8.19 -4.51
C ALA A 71 -14.14 -8.41 -3.55
N ARG A 72 -14.03 -7.93 -2.29
CA ARG A 72 -15.14 -7.95 -1.32
C ARG A 72 -16.33 -7.13 -1.79
N ARG A 73 -16.08 -5.92 -2.30
CA ARG A 73 -17.13 -5.05 -2.86
C ARG A 73 -17.90 -5.72 -4.01
N HIS A 74 -17.22 -6.56 -4.79
CA HIS A 74 -17.82 -7.31 -5.90
C HIS A 74 -18.32 -8.71 -5.49
N ASP A 75 -18.43 -8.99 -4.19
CA ASP A 75 -18.89 -10.26 -3.62
C ASP A 75 -18.10 -11.49 -4.13
N LEU A 76 -16.84 -11.28 -4.54
CA LEU A 76 -15.97 -12.34 -5.06
C LEU A 76 -15.33 -13.17 -3.93
N ILE A 77 -15.23 -12.61 -2.74
CA ILE A 77 -14.67 -13.24 -1.53
C ILE A 77 -15.51 -12.86 -0.30
N PRO A 78 -15.59 -13.73 0.71
CA PRO A 78 -16.32 -13.45 1.93
C PRO A 78 -15.68 -12.30 2.73
N GLU A 79 -16.50 -11.56 3.47
CA GLU A 79 -16.02 -10.64 4.50
C GLU A 79 -15.20 -11.41 5.54
N PRO A 80 -14.10 -10.83 6.06
CA PRO A 80 -13.34 -11.45 7.11
C PRO A 80 -14.23 -11.60 8.36
N ALA A 81 -14.12 -12.77 9.00
CA ALA A 81 -14.88 -13.11 10.20
C ALA A 81 -14.51 -12.22 11.41
#